data_AF-A0A7Y6ILE1-F1
#
_entry.id   AF-A0A7Y6ILE1-F1
#
_cell.length_a   1.000
_cell.length_b   1.000
_cell.length_c   1.000
_cell.angle_alpha   90.00
_cell.angle_beta   90.00
_cell.angle_gamma   90.00
#
_symmetry.space_group_name_H-M   'P 1'
#
loop_
_entity.id
_entity.type
_entity.pdbx_description
1 polymer ?
#
loop_
_entity_poly.entity_id
_entity_poly.type
_entity_poly.pdbx_seq_one_letter_code
_entity_poly.pdbx_strand_id
1 'polypeptide(L)'
;MAYSYHADLSVGQFLRLPFRTLSDGGFAGLVFLLARSADAPELQRAFFRDWADIDDLTGRYLGVFAPSPGHIELATGYREWSSHYEPVTFLVDGVQCSADGRRLYGSSHGSPWAVRMAAERSTARGFDRQTPTAISTPTLPGPVRKHQVALTRAVTEMQEFFGVPESLVPCVVVVSLEEKAAFVVPLEESSSVYHFLKRIKSEVESVLSEIRERDERLDALKRARISNRSDLGMRKAAMAAVDREWERHRTALATDLDSISAHWTGEAARLCGWMSGRLHDGGPLTEAERMSARTLMRVLKGGGRLGTLPRRLGRTLGKMARGYPEGHPAVLRLADSRATADAVEREIGHIKRELGLLGKELRLADAVVAAARELNLTLDDPGELPLFRDLQWPISVFSRQSRSSGPSIRSRRG
;
A
#
# COMPACT_ATOMS: atom_id res chain seq x y z
N MET A 1 -4.92 -25.87 -11.07
CA MET A 1 -3.53 -25.41 -11.25
C MET A 1 -3.61 -23.98 -11.71
N ALA A 2 -3.26 -23.02 -10.86
CA ALA A 2 -3.13 -21.62 -11.26
C ALA A 2 -1.75 -21.46 -11.92
N TYR A 3 -1.68 -20.84 -13.09
CA TYR A 3 -0.42 -20.61 -13.78
C TYR A 3 0.10 -19.24 -13.34
N SER A 4 1.08 -19.16 -12.43
CA SER A 4 1.70 -17.86 -12.16
C SER A 4 2.55 -17.45 -13.35
N TYR A 5 2.19 -16.35 -14.00
CA TYR A 5 3.02 -15.73 -15.01
C TYR A 5 4.14 -14.95 -14.31
N HIS A 6 5.39 -15.37 -14.53
CA HIS A 6 6.57 -14.65 -14.06
C HIS A 6 7.02 -13.70 -15.16
N ALA A 7 7.24 -12.44 -14.82
CA ALA A 7 7.83 -11.45 -15.71
C ALA A 7 9.11 -10.90 -15.07
N ASP A 8 10.23 -11.01 -15.77
CA ASP A 8 11.52 -10.59 -15.26
C ASP A 8 11.71 -9.07 -15.44
N LEU A 9 12.23 -8.43 -14.41
CA LEU A 9 12.59 -7.02 -14.38
C LEU A 9 14.08 -6.85 -14.19
N SER A 10 14.66 -5.94 -14.96
CA SER A 10 16.03 -5.49 -14.71
C SER A 10 16.09 -4.59 -13.47
N VAL A 11 17.28 -4.47 -12.86
CA VAL A 11 17.52 -3.56 -11.72
C VAL A 11 17.20 -2.12 -12.12
N GLY A 12 17.59 -1.70 -13.31
CA GLY A 12 17.24 -0.38 -13.84
C GLY A 12 15.74 -0.17 -13.95
N GLN A 13 14.96 -1.18 -14.38
CA GLN A 13 13.49 -1.08 -14.41
C GLN A 13 12.90 -1.01 -13.01
N PHE A 14 13.43 -1.80 -12.08
CA PHE A 14 13.06 -1.77 -10.66
C PHE A 14 13.26 -0.38 -10.05
N LEU A 15 14.39 0.28 -10.29
CA LEU A 15 14.67 1.63 -9.78
C LEU A 15 13.71 2.72 -10.32
N ARG A 16 13.00 2.45 -11.43
CA ARG A 16 11.98 3.35 -12.01
C ARG A 16 10.58 3.14 -11.43
N LEU A 17 10.38 2.11 -10.60
CA LEU A 17 9.12 1.87 -9.92
C LEU A 17 8.91 2.90 -8.79
N PRO A 18 7.64 3.14 -8.38
CA PRO A 18 7.34 4.03 -7.26
C PRO A 18 7.61 3.32 -5.92
N PHE A 19 8.45 3.91 -5.08
CA PHE A 19 8.76 3.39 -3.75
C PHE A 19 7.83 3.97 -2.69
N ARG A 20 7.50 3.17 -1.68
CA ARG A 20 6.75 3.63 -0.50
C ARG A 20 7.64 4.43 0.44
N THR A 21 7.14 5.57 0.87
CA THR A 21 7.66 6.33 1.99
C THR A 21 7.16 5.75 3.33
N LEU A 22 7.66 6.27 4.45
CA LEU A 22 7.16 5.94 5.80
C LEU A 22 5.64 6.15 5.91
N SER A 23 5.12 7.19 5.26
CA SER A 23 3.70 7.53 5.23
C SER A 23 2.79 6.42 4.65
N ASP A 24 3.33 5.41 3.96
CA ASP A 24 2.57 4.24 3.50
C ASP A 24 3.03 2.91 4.13
N GLY A 25 3.87 2.96 5.16
CA GLY A 25 4.51 1.80 5.78
C GLY A 25 5.70 1.28 4.97
N GLY A 26 6.36 2.17 4.22
CA GLY A 26 7.59 1.89 3.50
C GLY A 26 8.83 2.23 4.29
N PHE A 27 9.83 2.76 3.58
CA PHE A 27 11.11 3.20 4.14
C PHE A 27 11.20 4.72 4.10
N ALA A 28 12.07 5.32 4.91
CA ALA A 28 12.43 6.72 4.73
C ALA A 28 13.57 6.90 3.74
N GLY A 29 14.45 5.89 3.66
CA GLY A 29 15.54 5.88 2.73
C GLY A 29 15.88 4.50 2.22
N LEU A 30 16.59 4.47 1.11
CA LEU A 30 17.09 3.26 0.48
C LEU A 30 18.62 3.37 0.40
N VAL A 31 19.32 2.26 0.59
CA VAL A 31 20.77 2.19 0.58
C VAL A 31 21.17 1.17 -0.46
N PHE A 32 21.92 1.57 -1.49
CA PHE A 32 22.39 0.68 -2.54
C PHE A 32 23.90 0.52 -2.45
N LEU A 33 24.37 -0.70 -2.23
CA LEU A 33 25.79 -1.01 -2.29
C LEU A 33 26.20 -1.22 -3.75
N LEU A 34 27.04 -0.35 -4.30
CA LEU A 34 27.62 -0.51 -5.64
C LEU A 34 29.04 -1.02 -5.47
N ALA A 35 29.19 -2.34 -5.42
CA ALA A 35 30.50 -2.99 -5.36
C ALA A 35 30.46 -4.30 -6.14
N ARG A 36 31.47 -4.55 -7.00
CA ARG A 36 31.65 -5.84 -7.67
C ARG A 36 32.58 -6.71 -6.84
N SER A 37 32.36 -8.03 -6.84
CA SER A 37 33.24 -8.96 -6.14
C SER A 37 34.69 -8.92 -6.64
N ALA A 38 34.89 -8.48 -7.88
CA ALA A 38 36.20 -8.36 -8.50
C ALA A 38 36.99 -7.15 -7.99
N ASP A 39 36.32 -6.06 -7.62
CA ASP A 39 37.00 -4.82 -7.23
C ASP A 39 37.28 -4.75 -5.74
N ALA A 40 36.34 -5.24 -4.92
CA ALA A 40 36.39 -5.12 -3.46
C ALA A 40 35.85 -6.38 -2.77
N PRO A 41 36.55 -7.52 -2.89
CA PRO A 41 36.08 -8.81 -2.36
C PRO A 41 35.94 -8.79 -0.84
N GLU A 42 36.86 -8.17 -0.11
CA GLU A 42 36.81 -8.11 1.36
C GLU A 42 35.65 -7.25 1.86
N LEU A 43 35.34 -6.15 1.17
CA LEU A 43 34.19 -5.30 1.48
C LEU A 43 32.89 -6.08 1.32
N GLN A 44 32.72 -6.81 0.21
CA GLN A 44 31.53 -7.65 0.02
C GLN A 44 31.43 -8.76 1.07
N ARG A 45 32.54 -9.44 1.39
CA ARG A 45 32.53 -10.48 2.44
C ARG A 45 32.15 -9.92 3.79
N ALA A 46 32.70 -8.77 4.17
CA ALA A 46 32.35 -8.08 5.39
C ALA A 46 30.87 -7.70 5.42
N PHE A 47 30.36 -7.12 4.32
CA PHE A 47 28.95 -6.76 4.19
C PHE A 47 28.00 -7.95 4.38
N PHE A 48 28.28 -9.09 3.73
CA PHE A 48 27.42 -10.27 3.85
C PHE A 48 27.55 -10.98 5.20
N ARG A 49 28.74 -10.93 5.82
CA ARG A 49 28.93 -11.43 7.19
C ARG A 49 28.10 -10.61 8.18
N ASP A 50 28.08 -9.31 8.01
CA ASP A 50 27.39 -8.38 8.91
C ASP A 50 25.92 -8.16 8.49
N TRP A 51 25.39 -8.95 7.54
CA TRP A 51 24.07 -8.72 6.93
C TRP A 51 22.91 -8.75 7.93
N ALA A 52 22.92 -9.70 8.86
CA ALA A 52 21.89 -9.79 9.90
C ALA A 52 21.95 -8.57 10.85
N ASP A 53 23.16 -8.15 11.23
CA ASP A 53 23.36 -6.97 12.07
C ASP A 53 22.97 -5.69 11.35
N ILE A 54 23.21 -5.61 10.03
CA ILE A 54 22.75 -4.50 9.18
C ILE A 54 21.22 -4.48 9.17
N ASP A 55 20.56 -5.62 8.98
CA ASP A 55 19.10 -5.70 8.99
C ASP A 55 18.50 -5.29 10.35
N ASP A 56 19.06 -5.77 11.47
CA ASP A 56 18.65 -5.36 12.82
C ASP A 56 18.89 -3.86 13.08
N LEU A 57 19.96 -3.32 12.49
CA LEU A 57 20.34 -1.92 12.63
C LEU A 57 19.40 -1.00 11.85
N THR A 58 19.18 -1.27 10.57
CA THR A 58 18.38 -0.46 9.65
C THR A 58 16.88 -0.72 9.78
N GLY A 59 16.52 -1.93 10.19
CA GLY A 59 15.18 -2.41 10.49
C GLY A 59 14.14 -1.97 9.45
N ARG A 60 13.06 -1.37 9.95
CA ARG A 60 11.91 -0.89 9.15
C ARG A 60 12.13 0.47 8.49
N TYR A 61 13.29 1.11 8.70
CA TYR A 61 13.53 2.51 8.39
C TYR A 61 14.34 2.73 7.10
N LEU A 62 15.44 1.98 6.90
CA LEU A 62 16.21 1.98 5.66
C LEU A 62 16.11 0.62 4.96
N GLY A 63 15.84 0.64 3.66
CA GLY A 63 15.93 -0.57 2.82
C GLY A 63 17.33 -0.71 2.24
N VAL A 64 18.10 -1.71 2.66
CA VAL A 64 19.47 -1.94 2.16
C VAL A 64 19.47 -2.95 1.02
N PHE A 65 20.06 -2.58 -0.10
CA PHE A 65 20.16 -3.37 -1.32
C PHE A 65 21.61 -3.65 -1.65
N ALA A 66 21.88 -4.89 -2.03
CA ALA A 66 23.17 -5.27 -2.58
C ALA A 66 22.98 -6.06 -3.88
N PRO A 67 23.87 -5.85 -4.87
CA PRO A 67 24.02 -6.73 -6.01
C PRO A 67 24.14 -8.16 -5.52
N SER A 68 23.30 -9.03 -6.09
CA SER A 68 23.26 -10.45 -5.72
C SER A 68 22.89 -11.28 -6.96
N PRO A 69 23.39 -12.52 -7.11
CA PRO A 69 22.88 -13.45 -8.14
C PRO A 69 21.38 -13.78 -7.96
N GLY A 70 20.79 -13.44 -6.82
CA GLY A 70 19.40 -13.72 -6.54
C GLY A 70 18.44 -12.69 -7.05
N HIS A 71 17.18 -12.88 -6.65
CA HIS A 71 16.07 -12.08 -7.11
C HIS A 71 15.18 -11.59 -5.97
N ILE A 72 14.61 -10.41 -6.18
CA ILE A 72 13.51 -9.90 -5.37
C ILE A 72 12.22 -10.21 -6.11
N GLU A 73 11.37 -11.05 -5.55
CA GLU A 73 10.01 -11.24 -6.04
C GLU A 73 9.18 -10.00 -5.73
N LEU A 74 8.28 -9.64 -6.62
CA LEU A 74 7.41 -8.47 -6.59
C LEU A 74 5.99 -8.94 -6.96
N ALA A 75 5.24 -9.42 -5.98
CA ALA A 75 3.92 -10.02 -6.16
C ALA A 75 2.80 -8.97 -6.27
N THR A 76 2.18 -8.81 -7.44
CA THR A 76 1.03 -7.90 -7.59
C THR A 76 -0.09 -8.27 -6.63
N GLY A 77 -0.38 -7.38 -5.68
CA GLY A 77 -1.49 -7.51 -4.76
C GLY A 77 -2.79 -7.71 -5.54
N TYR A 78 -3.63 -8.61 -5.04
CA TYR A 78 -4.94 -8.88 -5.61
C TYR A 78 -5.73 -7.58 -5.81
N ARG A 79 -6.10 -7.26 -7.06
CA ARG A 79 -7.23 -6.35 -7.30
C ARG A 79 -8.49 -7.13 -6.89
N GLU A 80 -8.96 -6.86 -5.68
CA GLU A 80 -10.17 -7.42 -5.04
C GLU A 80 -11.49 -7.31 -5.84
N TRP A 81 -11.48 -6.75 -7.05
CA TRP A 81 -12.66 -6.46 -7.86
C TRP A 81 -12.88 -7.42 -9.03
N SER A 82 -11.99 -8.39 -9.22
CA SER A 82 -12.10 -9.33 -10.34
C SER A 82 -11.64 -10.70 -9.90
N SER A 83 -12.58 -11.64 -9.79
CA SER A 83 -12.39 -13.05 -9.50
C SER A 83 -11.53 -13.81 -10.53
N HIS A 84 -10.92 -13.12 -11.50
CA HIS A 84 -10.30 -13.71 -12.70
C HIS A 84 -8.90 -13.16 -13.03
N TYR A 85 -8.27 -12.37 -12.15
CA TYR A 85 -6.87 -11.99 -12.35
C TYR A 85 -5.97 -12.79 -11.42
N GLU A 86 -5.17 -13.68 -12.02
CA GLU A 86 -4.06 -14.33 -11.32
C GLU A 86 -3.03 -13.27 -10.91
N PRO A 87 -2.46 -13.36 -9.70
CA PRO A 87 -1.38 -12.45 -9.29
C PRO A 87 -0.19 -12.63 -10.23
N VAL A 88 0.23 -11.56 -10.89
CA VAL A 88 1.49 -11.51 -11.63
C VAL A 88 2.60 -11.27 -10.62
N THR A 89 3.58 -12.16 -10.58
CA THR A 89 4.79 -11.98 -9.78
C THR A 89 5.91 -11.53 -10.70
N PHE A 90 6.49 -10.36 -10.43
CA PHE A 90 7.69 -9.92 -11.11
C PHE A 90 8.92 -10.41 -10.36
N LEU A 91 9.97 -10.80 -11.07
CA LEU A 91 11.25 -11.16 -10.47
C LEU A 91 12.27 -10.09 -10.84
N VAL A 92 12.87 -9.44 -9.85
CA VAL A 92 13.96 -8.47 -10.08
C VAL A 92 15.26 -9.21 -9.88
N ASP A 93 15.90 -9.60 -10.97
CA ASP A 93 17.18 -10.29 -10.94
C ASP A 93 18.32 -9.34 -10.62
N GLY A 94 19.35 -9.84 -9.92
CA GLY A 94 20.60 -9.12 -9.75
C GLY A 94 20.71 -8.33 -8.45
N VAL A 95 19.71 -8.38 -7.57
CA VAL A 95 19.69 -7.59 -6.33
C VAL A 95 19.04 -8.39 -5.19
N GLN A 96 19.49 -8.12 -3.96
CA GLN A 96 18.91 -8.62 -2.72
C GLN A 96 18.64 -7.46 -1.78
N CYS A 97 17.58 -7.54 -0.98
CA CYS A 97 17.19 -6.54 0.02
C CYS A 97 17.27 -7.13 1.44
N SER A 98 17.81 -6.38 2.41
CA SER A 98 17.88 -6.83 3.81
C SER A 98 16.52 -6.83 4.48
N ALA A 99 15.69 -5.84 4.15
CA ALA A 99 14.45 -5.57 4.85
C ALA A 99 13.24 -6.34 4.31
N ASP A 100 12.13 -6.31 5.07
CA ASP A 100 10.84 -6.87 4.64
C ASP A 100 10.39 -6.23 3.31
N GLY A 101 10.54 -6.99 2.22
CA GLY A 101 10.20 -6.57 0.87
C GLY A 101 8.76 -6.05 0.72
N ARG A 102 7.84 -6.44 1.62
CA ARG A 102 6.45 -5.94 1.64
C ARG A 102 6.36 -4.43 1.88
N ARG A 103 7.42 -3.83 2.44
CA ARG A 103 7.54 -2.38 2.66
C ARG A 103 7.97 -1.63 1.41
N LEU A 104 8.56 -2.29 0.41
CA LEU A 104 9.04 -1.63 -0.81
C LEU A 104 7.90 -1.08 -1.66
N TYR A 105 6.81 -1.85 -1.76
CA TYR A 105 5.70 -1.57 -2.67
C TYR A 105 4.35 -1.93 -2.06
N GLY A 106 3.32 -1.18 -2.48
CA GLY A 106 1.96 -1.69 -2.48
C GLY A 106 0.89 -0.61 -2.68
N SER A 107 -0.25 -1.09 -3.19
CA SER A 107 -1.56 -0.46 -3.40
C SER A 107 -1.65 1.07 -3.21
N SER A 108 -1.35 1.83 -4.25
CA SER A 108 -2.38 2.56 -5.02
C SER A 108 -1.69 3.44 -6.06
N HIS A 109 -2.01 3.20 -7.33
CA HIS A 109 -1.85 4.23 -8.35
C HIS A 109 -2.49 5.52 -7.83
N GLY A 110 -1.70 6.58 -7.70
CA GLY A 110 -2.15 7.86 -7.16
C GLY A 110 -2.06 8.02 -5.64
N SER A 111 -1.35 7.15 -4.90
CA SER A 111 -0.97 7.51 -3.53
C SER A 111 -0.06 8.76 -3.59
N PRO A 112 -0.46 9.90 -2.98
CA PRO A 112 0.40 11.08 -2.94
C PRO A 112 1.69 10.84 -2.12
N TRP A 113 1.79 9.67 -1.48
CA TRP A 113 2.88 9.26 -0.60
C TRP A 113 3.88 8.29 -1.26
N ALA A 114 3.60 7.82 -2.47
CA ALA A 114 4.57 7.04 -3.24
C ALA A 114 5.46 7.96 -4.06
N VAL A 115 6.73 7.63 -4.17
CA VAL A 115 7.74 8.53 -4.71
C VAL A 115 8.53 7.83 -5.83
N ARG A 116 8.77 8.55 -6.93
CA ARG A 116 9.51 8.07 -8.11
C ARG A 116 10.85 8.79 -8.22
N MET A 117 11.92 8.02 -8.34
CA MET A 117 13.27 8.54 -8.56
C MET A 117 13.51 9.02 -10.00
N ALA A 118 12.84 8.41 -10.99
CA ALA A 118 12.97 8.75 -12.40
C ALA A 118 11.74 9.48 -12.96
N ALA A 119 11.93 10.22 -14.05
CA ALA A 119 10.83 10.84 -14.79
C ALA A 119 9.90 9.77 -15.40
N GLU A 120 8.61 10.10 -15.52
CA GLU A 120 7.60 9.23 -16.09
C GLU A 120 7.80 9.11 -17.62
N ARG A 121 8.76 8.27 -18.04
CA ARG A 121 8.82 7.84 -19.43
C ARG A 121 7.77 6.76 -19.64
N SER A 122 6.84 7.00 -20.57
CA SER A 122 5.73 6.14 -21.00
C SER A 122 6.18 4.77 -21.58
N THR A 123 7.12 4.06 -20.97
CA THR A 123 7.60 2.75 -21.44
C THR A 123 6.85 1.58 -20.80
N ALA A 124 6.05 1.84 -19.75
CA ALA A 124 5.36 0.83 -18.97
C ALA A 124 3.85 0.75 -19.32
N ARG A 125 3.47 0.67 -20.60
CA ARG A 125 2.06 0.50 -21.03
C ARG A 125 1.35 -0.77 -20.50
N GLY A 126 2.04 -1.65 -19.78
CA GLY A 126 1.48 -2.82 -19.09
C GLY A 126 1.65 -2.85 -17.57
N PHE A 127 2.54 -2.03 -17.01
CA PHE A 127 2.80 -1.95 -15.55
C PHE A 127 1.77 -1.07 -14.82
N ASP A 128 0.98 -0.33 -15.60
CA ASP A 128 0.18 0.81 -15.18
C ASP A 128 -1.12 0.43 -14.44
N ARG A 129 -1.31 -0.85 -14.05
CA ARG A 129 -2.56 -1.30 -13.40
C ARG A 129 -2.44 -2.30 -12.25
N GLN A 130 -1.26 -2.82 -11.93
CA GLN A 130 -1.11 -3.87 -10.92
C GLN A 130 0.06 -3.57 -9.97
N THR A 131 -0.14 -3.77 -8.67
CA THR A 131 0.72 -3.22 -7.61
C THR A 131 1.50 -4.31 -6.87
N PRO A 132 2.81 -4.49 -7.10
CA PRO A 132 3.59 -5.55 -6.48
C PRO A 132 3.80 -5.42 -4.96
N THR A 133 4.18 -6.52 -4.33
CA THR A 133 4.51 -6.73 -2.92
C THR A 133 5.80 -7.54 -2.90
N ALA A 134 6.90 -7.03 -2.34
CA ALA A 134 8.17 -7.71 -2.53
C ALA A 134 8.43 -8.88 -1.55
N ILE A 135 9.08 -9.94 -1.99
CA ILE A 135 9.60 -11.06 -1.17
C ILE A 135 11.00 -11.38 -1.68
N SER A 136 12.01 -11.39 -0.81
CA SER A 136 13.37 -11.81 -1.19
C SER A 136 13.49 -13.32 -0.98
N THR A 137 13.96 -14.04 -2.00
CA THR A 137 14.24 -15.49 -1.88
C THR A 137 15.73 -15.78 -2.04
N PRO A 138 16.33 -16.61 -1.17
CA PRO A 138 17.72 -17.00 -1.31
C PRO A 138 17.92 -17.90 -2.54
N THR A 139 19.02 -17.69 -3.26
CA THR A 139 19.37 -18.47 -4.46
C THR A 139 20.42 -19.52 -4.14
N LEU A 140 20.28 -20.71 -4.75
CA LEU A 140 21.28 -21.77 -4.63
C LEU A 140 22.61 -21.36 -5.31
N PRO A 141 23.77 -21.76 -4.77
CA PRO A 141 25.07 -21.42 -5.35
C PRO A 141 25.25 -22.10 -6.72
N GLY A 142 25.04 -21.32 -7.78
CA GLY A 142 25.43 -21.65 -9.15
C GLY A 142 26.91 -21.36 -9.47
N PRO A 143 27.34 -21.53 -10.74
CA PRO A 143 28.71 -21.28 -11.16
C PRO A 143 29.17 -19.83 -10.88
N VAL A 144 30.41 -19.67 -10.41
CA VAL A 144 31.03 -18.37 -10.07
C VAL A 144 30.93 -17.35 -11.20
N ARG A 145 31.12 -17.77 -12.45
CA ARG A 145 31.01 -16.89 -13.62
C ARG A 145 29.62 -16.27 -13.78
N LYS A 146 28.55 -17.03 -13.49
CA LYS A 146 27.18 -16.50 -13.54
C LYS A 146 26.93 -15.47 -12.45
N HIS A 147 27.52 -15.68 -11.27
CA HIS A 147 27.45 -14.72 -10.15
C HIS A 147 28.14 -13.42 -10.54
N GLN A 148 29.37 -13.49 -11.05
CA GLN A 148 30.12 -12.31 -11.46
C GLN A 148 29.42 -11.51 -12.56
N VAL A 149 28.82 -12.18 -13.56
CA VAL A 149 28.06 -11.51 -14.61
C VAL A 149 26.81 -10.81 -14.06
N ALA A 150 26.04 -11.49 -13.20
CA ALA A 150 24.84 -10.90 -12.59
C ALA A 150 25.19 -9.68 -11.72
N LEU A 151 26.23 -9.80 -10.90
CA LEU A 151 26.73 -8.70 -10.06
C LEU A 151 27.23 -7.52 -10.87
N THR A 152 28.02 -7.78 -11.92
CA THR A 152 28.54 -6.72 -12.80
C THR A 152 27.39 -6.01 -13.49
N ARG A 153 26.43 -6.75 -14.05
CA ARG A 153 25.26 -6.17 -14.71
C ARG A 153 24.43 -5.32 -13.75
N ALA A 154 24.15 -5.81 -12.54
CA ALA A 154 23.40 -5.07 -11.54
C ALA A 154 24.10 -3.76 -11.14
N VAL A 155 25.42 -3.82 -10.89
CA VAL A 155 26.22 -2.63 -10.58
C VAL A 155 26.22 -1.64 -11.74
N THR A 156 26.40 -2.10 -12.98
CA THR A 156 26.35 -1.23 -14.17
C THR A 156 24.97 -0.57 -14.33
N GLU A 157 23.88 -1.31 -14.18
CA GLU A 157 22.52 -0.74 -14.27
C GLU A 157 22.25 0.28 -13.14
N MET A 158 22.78 0.06 -11.92
CA MET A 158 22.70 1.03 -10.83
C MET A 158 23.58 2.27 -11.10
N GLN A 159 24.81 2.08 -11.59
CA GLN A 159 25.72 3.18 -11.95
C GLN A 159 25.10 4.07 -13.02
N GLU A 160 24.53 3.50 -14.09
CA GLU A 160 23.83 4.23 -15.14
C GLU A 160 22.62 5.00 -14.59
N PHE A 161 21.83 4.37 -13.71
CA PHE A 161 20.65 5.00 -13.13
C PHE A 161 21.00 6.22 -12.27
N PHE A 162 21.98 6.07 -11.37
CA PHE A 162 22.42 7.12 -10.44
C PHE A 162 23.41 8.10 -11.07
N GLY A 163 24.01 7.76 -12.21
CA GLY A 163 25.08 8.53 -12.85
C GLY A 163 26.41 8.42 -12.09
N VAL A 164 26.70 7.29 -11.45
CA VAL A 164 27.93 7.11 -10.66
C VAL A 164 29.09 6.70 -11.59
N PRO A 165 30.17 7.50 -11.71
CA PRO A 165 31.33 7.12 -12.50
C PRO A 165 32.04 5.90 -11.92
N GLU A 166 32.71 5.16 -12.80
CA GLU A 166 33.47 3.95 -12.46
C GLU A 166 34.55 4.19 -11.39
N SER A 167 35.16 5.38 -11.38
CA SER A 167 36.18 5.77 -10.42
C SER A 167 35.70 5.85 -8.97
N LEU A 168 34.38 5.93 -8.74
CA LEU A 168 33.78 5.97 -7.40
C LEU A 168 33.35 4.60 -6.89
N VAL A 169 33.43 3.53 -7.70
CA VAL A 169 33.13 2.16 -7.25
C VAL A 169 34.38 1.57 -6.58
N PRO A 170 34.27 0.97 -5.37
CA PRO A 170 33.04 0.68 -4.63
C PRO A 170 32.48 1.88 -3.87
N CYS A 171 31.14 2.03 -3.87
CA CYS A 171 30.46 3.07 -3.08
C CYS A 171 29.12 2.57 -2.52
N VAL A 172 28.56 3.36 -1.61
CA VAL A 172 27.16 3.26 -1.18
C VAL A 172 26.41 4.48 -1.69
N VAL A 173 25.25 4.24 -2.29
CA VAL A 173 24.29 5.28 -2.66
C VAL A 173 23.15 5.28 -1.63
N VAL A 174 23.04 6.35 -0.84
CA VAL A 174 21.92 6.56 0.08
C VAL A 174 20.90 7.48 -0.57
N VAL A 175 19.65 7.05 -0.59
CA VAL A 175 18.52 7.78 -1.16
C VAL A 175 17.57 8.17 -0.03
N SER A 176 17.31 9.46 0.15
CA SER A 176 16.26 9.96 1.04
C SER A 176 14.97 10.13 0.23
N LEU A 177 13.94 9.36 0.58
CA LEU A 177 12.66 9.36 -0.16
C LEU A 177 11.81 10.57 0.17
N GLU A 178 11.84 11.05 1.42
CA GLU A 178 11.08 12.21 1.87
C GLU A 178 11.72 13.53 1.41
N GLU A 179 13.06 13.61 1.42
CA GLU A 179 13.81 14.79 0.98
C GLU A 179 14.07 14.79 -0.54
N LYS A 180 13.79 13.66 -1.20
CA LYS A 180 14.03 13.45 -2.64
C LYS A 180 15.44 13.83 -3.05
N ALA A 181 16.42 13.25 -2.35
CA ALA A 181 17.84 13.48 -2.58
C ALA A 181 18.61 12.16 -2.54
N ALA A 182 19.73 12.10 -3.25
CA ALA A 182 20.64 10.96 -3.23
C ALA A 182 22.06 11.38 -2.83
N PHE A 183 22.82 10.45 -2.25
CA PHE A 183 24.15 10.69 -1.73
C PHE A 183 25.07 9.54 -2.13
N VAL A 184 26.19 9.83 -2.78
CA VAL A 184 27.18 8.84 -3.19
C VAL A 184 28.36 8.91 -2.23
N VAL A 185 28.59 7.84 -1.49
CA VAL A 185 29.64 7.73 -0.47
C VAL A 185 30.66 6.67 -0.91
N PRO A 186 31.86 7.06 -1.36
CA PRO A 186 32.90 6.11 -1.74
C PRO A 186 33.36 5.30 -0.53
N LEU A 187 33.62 4.02 -0.75
CA LEU A 187 34.07 3.08 0.27
C LEU A 187 35.47 2.58 -0.05
N GLU A 188 36.22 2.20 0.98
CA GLU A 188 37.48 1.47 0.85
C GLU A 188 37.36 0.05 1.41
N GLU A 189 38.34 -0.81 1.14
CA GLU A 189 38.39 -2.16 1.70
C GLU A 189 38.34 -2.19 3.24
N SER A 190 38.88 -1.16 3.91
CA SER A 190 38.80 -1.01 5.37
C SER A 190 37.51 -0.35 5.86
N SER A 191 36.65 0.14 4.96
CA SER A 191 35.40 0.79 5.31
C SER A 191 34.33 -0.26 5.59
N SER A 192 33.66 -0.13 6.75
CA SER A 192 32.54 -1.00 7.10
C SER A 192 31.22 -0.28 6.83
N VAL A 193 30.43 -0.85 5.92
CA VAL A 193 29.05 -0.38 5.65
C VAL A 193 28.22 -0.40 6.93
N TYR A 194 28.40 -1.42 7.77
CA TYR A 194 27.74 -1.51 9.08
C TYR A 194 28.08 -0.30 9.96
N HIS A 195 29.36 0.06 10.09
CA HIS A 195 29.76 1.24 10.89
C HIS A 195 29.18 2.54 10.34
N PHE A 196 29.16 2.70 9.02
CA PHE A 196 28.56 3.88 8.37
C PHE A 196 27.06 3.97 8.65
N LEU A 197 26.30 2.88 8.45
CA LEU A 197 24.87 2.82 8.76
C LEU A 197 24.61 3.01 10.25
N LYS A 198 25.50 2.51 11.11
CA LYS A 198 25.36 2.65 12.56
C LYS A 198 25.48 4.11 12.95
N ARG A 199 26.36 4.85 12.28
CA ARG A 199 26.47 6.28 12.52
C ARG A 199 25.23 7.04 12.06
N ILE A 200 24.71 6.75 10.87
CA ILE A 200 23.44 7.33 10.39
C ILE A 200 22.34 7.08 11.42
N LYS A 201 22.22 5.85 11.93
CA LYS A 201 21.23 5.50 12.94
C LYS A 201 21.35 6.35 14.20
N SER A 202 22.56 6.54 14.72
CA SER A 202 22.79 7.35 15.93
C SER A 202 22.38 8.81 15.76
N GLU A 203 22.54 9.39 14.56
CA GLU A 203 22.08 10.76 14.28
C GLU A 203 20.55 10.87 14.26
N VAL A 204 19.85 9.83 13.80
CA VAL A 204 18.38 9.85 13.65
C VAL A 204 17.63 9.20 14.81
N GLU A 205 18.34 8.67 15.81
CA GLU A 205 17.80 7.80 16.86
C GLU A 205 16.65 8.43 17.65
N SER A 206 16.72 9.75 17.88
CA SER A 206 15.71 10.51 18.62
C SER A 206 14.29 10.41 18.04
N VAL A 207 14.15 10.21 16.73
CA VAL A 207 12.85 10.17 16.03
C VAL A 207 12.41 8.72 15.75
N LEU A 208 13.33 7.75 15.80
CA LEU A 208 13.05 6.37 15.42
C LEU A 208 12.02 5.67 16.33
N SER A 209 12.00 5.99 17.63
CA SER A 209 11.03 5.42 18.56
C SER A 209 9.60 5.84 18.23
N GLU A 210 9.40 7.12 17.93
CA GLU A 210 8.08 7.66 17.56
C GLU A 210 7.61 7.06 16.24
N ILE A 211 8.48 6.94 15.25
CA ILE A 211 8.16 6.31 13.96
C ILE A 211 7.72 4.86 14.16
N ARG A 212 8.44 4.10 14.99
CA ARG A 212 8.08 2.70 15.27
C ARG A 212 6.69 2.60 15.87
N GLU A 213 6.37 3.43 16.86
CA GLU A 213 5.05 3.46 17.50
C GLU A 213 3.94 3.76 16.48
N ARG A 214 4.15 4.77 15.61
CA ARG A 214 3.17 5.13 14.57
C ARG A 214 3.03 4.09 13.48
N ASP A 215 4.12 3.42 13.08
CA ASP A 215 4.11 2.33 12.10
C ASP A 215 3.34 1.11 12.64
N GLU A 216 3.56 0.74 13.91
CA GLU A 216 2.82 -0.35 14.57
C GLU A 216 1.33 -0.04 14.67
N ARG A 217 0.98 1.21 15.00
CA ARG A 217 -0.41 1.68 15.02
C ARG A 217 -1.03 1.65 13.62
N LEU A 218 -0.29 2.07 12.59
CA LEU A 218 -0.74 2.01 11.20
C LEU A 218 -1.01 0.57 10.75
N ASP A 219 -0.13 -0.37 11.11
CA ASP A 219 -0.30 -1.80 10.82
C ASP A 219 -1.53 -2.38 11.53
N ALA A 220 -1.77 -2.00 12.80
CA ALA A 220 -2.97 -2.38 13.53
C ALA A 220 -4.25 -1.85 12.85
N LEU A 221 -4.27 -0.59 12.43
CA LEU A 221 -5.40 0.02 11.71
C LEU A 221 -5.62 -0.62 10.33
N LYS A 222 -4.56 -0.94 9.58
CA LYS A 222 -4.65 -1.66 8.30
C LYS A 222 -5.29 -3.03 8.48
N ARG A 223 -4.97 -3.76 9.56
CA ARG A 223 -5.64 -5.03 9.92
C ARG A 223 -7.12 -4.82 10.29
N ALA A 224 -7.42 -3.80 11.09
CA ALA A 224 -8.80 -3.45 11.44
C ALA A 224 -9.65 -3.12 10.21
N ARG A 225 -9.08 -2.39 9.24
CA ARG A 225 -9.72 -2.09 7.95
C ARG A 225 -10.13 -3.35 7.18
N ILE A 226 -9.25 -4.34 7.10
CA ILE A 226 -9.54 -5.62 6.43
C ILE A 226 -10.71 -6.32 7.13
N SER A 227 -10.70 -6.37 8.46
CA SER A 227 -11.79 -6.94 9.25
C SER A 227 -13.13 -6.21 9.03
N ASN A 228 -13.12 -4.87 9.11
CA ASN A 228 -14.30 -4.02 8.91
C ASN A 228 -14.90 -4.19 7.51
N ARG A 229 -14.07 -4.40 6.48
CA ARG A 229 -14.55 -4.64 5.12
C ARG A 229 -15.35 -5.94 5.01
N SER A 230 -14.87 -7.00 5.64
CA SER A 230 -15.58 -8.28 5.69
C SER A 230 -16.90 -8.14 6.44
N ASP A 231 -16.90 -7.51 7.61
CA ASP A 231 -18.14 -7.25 8.38
C ASP A 231 -19.13 -6.40 7.57
N LEU A 232 -18.68 -5.31 6.95
CA LEU A 232 -19.52 -4.50 6.06
C LEU A 232 -20.16 -5.31 4.93
N GLY A 233 -19.40 -6.23 4.32
CA GLY A 233 -19.93 -7.15 3.30
C GLY A 233 -21.07 -8.01 3.85
N MET A 234 -20.87 -8.61 5.03
CA MET A 234 -21.89 -9.42 5.71
C MET A 234 -23.11 -8.58 6.10
N ARG A 235 -22.93 -7.37 6.63
CA ARG A 235 -24.05 -6.47 7.01
C ARG A 235 -24.84 -6.01 5.80
N LYS A 236 -24.18 -5.70 4.68
CA LYS A 236 -24.85 -5.36 3.41
C LYS A 236 -25.69 -6.54 2.91
N ALA A 237 -25.14 -7.76 2.95
CA ALA A 237 -25.89 -8.95 2.55
C ALA A 237 -27.11 -9.21 3.44
N ALA A 238 -26.99 -9.02 4.76
CA ALA A 238 -28.09 -9.14 5.70
C ALA A 238 -29.19 -8.09 5.45
N MET A 239 -28.82 -6.83 5.22
CA MET A 239 -29.77 -5.77 4.88
C MET A 239 -30.49 -6.07 3.56
N ALA A 240 -29.77 -6.49 2.52
CA ALA A 240 -30.39 -6.90 1.26
C ALA A 240 -31.32 -8.12 1.40
N ALA A 241 -31.04 -9.03 2.34
CA ALA A 241 -31.93 -10.15 2.64
C ALA A 241 -33.25 -9.69 3.29
N VAL A 242 -33.16 -8.74 4.24
CA VAL A 242 -34.32 -8.13 4.90
C VAL A 242 -35.20 -7.41 3.88
N ASP A 243 -34.61 -6.63 2.97
CA ASP A 243 -35.34 -5.94 1.91
C ASP A 243 -36.06 -6.92 0.98
N ARG A 244 -35.36 -7.98 0.54
CA ARG A 244 -35.96 -9.02 -0.32
C ARG A 244 -37.08 -9.78 0.39
N GLU A 245 -36.93 -10.08 1.67
CA GLU A 245 -38.00 -10.72 2.45
C GLU A 245 -39.21 -9.80 2.59
N TRP A 246 -38.96 -8.52 2.85
CA TRP A 246 -40.01 -7.51 2.98
C TRP A 246 -40.80 -7.32 1.70
N GLU A 247 -40.09 -7.19 0.57
CA GLU A 247 -40.70 -7.00 -0.74
C GLU A 247 -41.51 -8.23 -1.17
N ARG A 248 -40.97 -9.43 -0.94
CA ARG A 248 -41.73 -10.69 -1.16
C ARG A 248 -42.99 -10.76 -0.31
N HIS A 249 -42.90 -10.40 0.97
CA HIS A 249 -44.06 -10.42 1.88
C HIS A 249 -45.12 -9.41 1.46
N ARG A 250 -44.72 -8.19 1.08
CA ARG A 250 -45.62 -7.14 0.57
C ARG A 250 -46.29 -7.56 -0.73
N THR A 251 -45.51 -8.07 -1.69
CA THR A 251 -46.01 -8.55 -2.98
C THR A 251 -47.02 -9.67 -2.80
N ALA A 252 -46.72 -10.68 -1.97
CA ALA A 252 -47.67 -11.77 -1.70
C ALA A 252 -48.97 -11.27 -1.07
N LEU A 253 -48.89 -10.30 -0.16
CA LEU A 253 -50.07 -9.69 0.47
C LEU A 253 -50.89 -8.85 -0.52
N ALA A 254 -50.22 -8.14 -1.43
CA ALA A 254 -50.86 -7.38 -2.51
C ALA A 254 -51.62 -8.33 -3.45
N THR A 255 -50.98 -9.42 -3.89
CA THR A 255 -51.62 -10.46 -4.71
C THR A 255 -52.84 -11.09 -4.02
N ASP A 256 -52.76 -11.38 -2.71
CA ASP A 256 -53.90 -11.90 -1.94
C ASP A 256 -55.09 -10.91 -1.95
N LEU A 257 -54.81 -9.60 -1.83
CA LEU A 257 -55.82 -8.54 -1.85
C LEU A 257 -56.43 -8.33 -3.23
N ASP A 258 -55.62 -8.37 -4.30
CA ASP A 258 -56.10 -8.30 -5.68
C ASP A 258 -57.02 -9.48 -6.00
N SER A 259 -56.63 -10.69 -5.59
CA SER A 259 -57.47 -11.88 -5.76
C SER A 259 -58.84 -11.70 -5.09
N ILE A 260 -58.89 -11.15 -3.88
CA ILE A 260 -60.16 -10.86 -3.19
C ILE A 260 -60.94 -9.77 -3.92
N SER A 261 -60.26 -8.72 -4.39
CA SER A 261 -60.91 -7.62 -5.11
C SER A 261 -61.62 -8.09 -6.37
N ALA A 262 -61.11 -9.12 -7.05
CA ALA A 262 -61.71 -9.70 -8.24
C ALA A 262 -63.01 -10.50 -7.96
N HIS A 263 -63.17 -11.03 -6.75
CA HIS A 263 -64.30 -11.88 -6.37
C HIS A 263 -65.38 -11.16 -5.55
N TRP A 264 -65.06 -9.97 -5.03
CA TRP A 264 -65.96 -9.17 -4.20
C TRP A 264 -66.54 -8.02 -5.02
N THR A 265 -67.64 -7.42 -4.56
CA THR A 265 -68.27 -6.26 -5.20
C THR A 265 -68.35 -5.07 -4.25
N GLY A 266 -68.57 -3.88 -4.82
CA GLY A 266 -68.79 -2.65 -4.07
C GLY A 266 -67.53 -2.09 -3.40
N GLU A 267 -67.72 -1.44 -2.26
CA GLU A 267 -66.67 -0.67 -1.58
C GLU A 267 -65.49 -1.55 -1.10
N ALA A 268 -65.77 -2.78 -0.70
CA ALA A 268 -64.77 -3.72 -0.22
C ALA A 268 -63.75 -4.10 -1.32
N ALA A 269 -64.23 -4.38 -2.53
CA ALA A 269 -63.39 -4.68 -3.68
C ALA A 269 -62.48 -3.49 -4.05
N ARG A 270 -63.06 -2.29 -4.08
CA ARG A 270 -62.33 -1.04 -4.34
C ARG A 270 -61.21 -0.80 -3.33
N LEU A 271 -61.48 -1.00 -2.04
CA LEU A 271 -60.49 -0.81 -0.97
C LEU A 271 -59.39 -1.89 -1.01
N CYS A 272 -59.72 -3.13 -1.37
CA CYS A 272 -58.72 -4.19 -1.58
C CYS A 272 -57.78 -3.87 -2.74
N GLY A 273 -58.31 -3.52 -3.92
CA GLY A 273 -57.49 -3.16 -5.08
C GLY A 273 -56.63 -1.92 -4.84
N TRP A 274 -57.19 -0.91 -4.16
CA TRP A 274 -56.41 0.26 -3.73
C TRP A 274 -55.25 -0.13 -2.80
N MET A 275 -55.51 -0.96 -1.78
CA MET A 275 -54.46 -1.38 -0.84
C MET A 275 -53.41 -2.26 -1.50
N SER A 276 -53.79 -3.11 -2.46
CA SER A 276 -52.82 -3.90 -3.25
C SER A 276 -51.84 -2.99 -3.99
N GLY A 277 -52.35 -2.06 -4.80
CA GLY A 277 -51.52 -1.07 -5.48
C GLY A 277 -50.64 -0.31 -4.50
N ARG A 278 -51.21 0.09 -3.36
CA ARG A 278 -50.47 0.82 -2.33
C ARG A 278 -49.34 0.02 -1.67
N LEU A 279 -49.53 -1.30 -1.51
CA LEU A 279 -48.50 -2.20 -1.00
C LEU A 279 -47.37 -2.41 -2.00
N HIS A 280 -47.61 -2.25 -3.31
CA HIS A 280 -46.55 -2.22 -4.32
C HIS A 280 -45.71 -0.94 -4.25
N ASP A 281 -46.31 0.20 -3.95
CA ASP A 281 -45.59 1.48 -3.83
C ASP A 281 -44.62 1.55 -2.64
N GLY A 282 -44.88 0.79 -1.58
CA GLY A 282 -43.92 0.55 -0.48
C GLY A 282 -43.61 1.71 0.48
N GLY A 283 -43.99 2.95 0.15
CA GLY A 283 -43.75 4.11 1.02
C GLY A 283 -44.63 4.16 2.28
N PRO A 284 -44.35 5.06 3.24
CA PRO A 284 -45.17 5.26 4.45
C PRO A 284 -46.56 5.80 4.13
N LEU A 285 -47.57 5.36 4.88
CA LEU A 285 -48.96 5.79 4.67
C LEU A 285 -49.21 7.20 5.22
N THR A 286 -49.82 8.04 4.39
CA THR A 286 -50.40 9.33 4.79
C THR A 286 -51.60 9.12 5.73
N GLU A 287 -52.03 10.17 6.43
CA GLU A 287 -53.16 10.04 7.38
C GLU A 287 -54.47 9.63 6.68
N ALA A 288 -54.73 10.15 5.48
CA ALA A 288 -55.89 9.77 4.67
C ALA A 288 -55.83 8.28 4.28
N GLU A 289 -54.67 7.78 3.87
CA GLU A 289 -54.48 6.37 3.54
C GLU A 289 -54.61 5.47 4.78
N ARG A 290 -54.17 5.91 5.97
CA ARG A 290 -54.38 5.18 7.22
C ARG A 290 -55.86 5.04 7.55
N MET A 291 -56.66 6.08 7.31
CA MET A 291 -58.11 6.01 7.50
C MET A 291 -58.75 5.00 6.54
N SER A 292 -58.37 5.02 5.26
CA SER A 292 -58.80 4.02 4.28
C SER A 292 -58.38 2.59 4.67
N ALA A 293 -57.16 2.41 5.17
CA ALA A 293 -56.65 1.13 5.66
C ALA A 293 -57.42 0.61 6.89
N ARG A 294 -57.81 1.50 7.82
CA ARG A 294 -58.65 1.15 8.99
C ARG A 294 -60.06 0.74 8.56
N THR A 295 -60.63 1.40 7.57
CA THR A 295 -61.94 1.04 7.01
C THR A 295 -61.87 -0.33 6.33
N LEU A 296 -60.87 -0.56 5.47
CA LEU A 296 -60.61 -1.88 4.87
C LEU A 296 -60.47 -2.96 5.94
N MET A 297 -59.67 -2.72 6.99
CA MET A 297 -59.49 -3.66 8.08
C MET A 297 -60.78 -4.02 8.84
N ARG A 298 -61.73 -3.08 8.97
CA ARG A 298 -63.06 -3.35 9.56
C ARG A 298 -63.90 -4.23 8.65
N VAL A 299 -63.93 -3.91 7.35
CA VAL A 299 -64.65 -4.69 6.33
C VAL A 299 -64.14 -6.12 6.26
N LEU A 300 -62.82 -6.32 6.21
CA LEU A 300 -62.20 -7.65 6.14
C LEU A 300 -62.45 -8.49 7.41
N LYS A 301 -62.53 -7.87 8.59
CA LYS A 301 -62.87 -8.56 9.84
C LYS A 301 -64.36 -8.96 9.91
N GLY A 302 -65.26 -8.13 9.37
CA GLY A 302 -66.70 -8.41 9.34
C GLY A 302 -67.08 -9.54 8.38
N GLY A 303 -66.26 -9.82 7.36
CA GLY A 303 -66.55 -10.82 6.33
C GLY A 303 -66.38 -12.30 6.72
N GLY A 304 -65.88 -12.61 7.93
CA GLY A 304 -65.88 -13.95 8.56
C GLY A 304 -65.05 -15.08 7.91
N ARG A 305 -64.78 -15.03 6.59
CA ARG A 305 -64.18 -16.15 5.80
C ARG A 305 -62.76 -15.90 5.28
N LEU A 306 -62.08 -14.82 5.69
CA LEU A 306 -60.79 -14.40 5.14
C LEU A 306 -59.54 -14.90 5.92
N GLY A 307 -59.74 -15.86 6.83
CA GLY A 307 -58.65 -16.52 7.55
C GLY A 307 -57.70 -15.54 8.27
N THR A 308 -56.40 -15.65 7.97
CA THR A 308 -55.34 -14.85 8.63
C THR A 308 -55.04 -13.52 7.96
N LEU A 309 -55.67 -13.21 6.81
CA LEU A 309 -55.35 -12.04 6.01
C LEU A 309 -55.50 -10.70 6.76
N PRO A 310 -56.59 -10.43 7.51
CA PRO A 310 -56.70 -9.18 8.25
C PRO A 310 -55.56 -9.03 9.27
N ARG A 311 -55.16 -10.12 9.92
CA ARG A 311 -54.05 -10.10 10.88
C ARG A 311 -52.70 -9.85 10.19
N ARG A 312 -52.46 -10.48 9.03
CA ARG A 312 -51.26 -10.25 8.22
C ARG A 312 -51.18 -8.80 7.75
N LEU A 313 -52.26 -8.26 7.19
CA LEU A 313 -52.36 -6.86 6.76
C LEU A 313 -52.13 -5.88 7.91
N GLY A 314 -52.81 -6.07 9.04
CA GLY A 314 -52.62 -5.22 10.23
C GLY A 314 -51.17 -5.20 10.73
N ARG A 315 -50.48 -6.34 10.72
CA ARG A 315 -49.04 -6.43 11.07
C ARG A 315 -48.16 -5.69 10.06
N THR A 316 -48.42 -5.87 8.75
CA THR A 316 -47.68 -5.20 7.68
C THR A 316 -47.80 -3.68 7.78
N LEU A 317 -49.03 -3.16 7.93
CA LEU A 317 -49.29 -1.73 8.08
C LEU A 317 -48.62 -1.17 9.35
N GLY A 318 -48.65 -1.93 10.44
CA GLY A 318 -47.94 -1.56 11.67
C GLY A 318 -46.42 -1.54 11.52
N LYS A 319 -45.84 -2.40 10.67
CA LYS A 319 -44.41 -2.36 10.32
C LYS A 319 -44.09 -1.15 9.43
N MET A 320 -44.90 -0.88 8.39
CA MET A 320 -44.73 0.30 7.53
C MET A 320 -44.82 1.60 8.31
N ALA A 321 -45.77 1.71 9.24
CA ALA A 321 -45.93 2.89 10.09
C ALA A 321 -44.72 3.17 11.00
N ARG A 322 -43.94 2.14 11.33
CA ARG A 322 -42.69 2.25 12.09
C ARG A 322 -41.45 2.47 11.20
N GLY A 323 -41.62 2.69 9.89
CA GLY A 323 -40.51 2.86 8.96
C GLY A 323 -39.70 1.59 8.76
N TYR A 324 -40.36 0.44 8.57
CA TYR A 324 -39.69 -0.80 8.18
C TYR A 324 -39.53 -0.85 6.64
N PRO A 325 -38.36 -1.24 6.11
CA PRO A 325 -37.23 -1.90 6.80
C PRO A 325 -36.18 -0.98 7.43
N GLU A 326 -36.28 0.34 7.28
CA GLU A 326 -35.25 1.31 7.71
C GLU A 326 -34.96 1.24 9.23
N GLY A 327 -35.98 1.01 10.05
CA GLY A 327 -35.86 0.82 11.50
C GLY A 327 -35.44 -0.60 11.93
N HIS A 328 -35.13 -1.50 11.00
CA HIS A 328 -34.72 -2.86 11.32
C HIS A 328 -33.30 -2.91 11.91
N PRO A 329 -33.00 -3.77 12.91
CA PRO A 329 -31.67 -3.87 13.50
C PRO A 329 -30.54 -4.13 12.49
N ALA A 330 -30.82 -4.77 11.34
CA ALA A 330 -29.82 -4.97 10.30
C ALA A 330 -29.37 -3.65 9.64
N VAL A 331 -30.28 -2.68 9.46
CA VAL A 331 -29.97 -1.36 8.89
C VAL A 331 -29.15 -0.53 9.87
N LEU A 332 -29.56 -0.53 11.15
CA LEU A 332 -28.82 0.16 12.22
C LEU A 332 -27.39 -0.38 12.35
N ARG A 333 -27.23 -1.71 12.41
CA ARG A 333 -25.90 -2.35 12.47
C ARG A 333 -25.04 -2.04 11.24
N LEU A 334 -25.64 -1.96 10.05
CA LEU A 334 -24.91 -1.56 8.84
C LEU A 334 -24.42 -0.12 8.94
N ALA A 335 -25.23 0.80 9.48
CA ALA A 335 -24.83 2.18 9.71
C ALA A 335 -23.67 2.27 10.72
N ASP A 336 -23.75 1.52 11.82
CA ASP A 336 -22.68 1.48 12.84
C ASP A 336 -21.37 0.92 12.27
N SER A 337 -21.42 -0.17 11.49
CA SER A 337 -20.23 -0.74 10.84
C SER A 337 -19.63 0.22 9.81
N ARG A 338 -20.45 1.02 9.11
CA ARG A 338 -19.96 2.07 8.19
C ARG A 338 -19.26 3.18 8.95
N ALA A 339 -19.89 3.70 10.02
CA ALA A 339 -19.29 4.74 10.85
C ALA A 339 -17.94 4.29 11.45
N THR A 340 -17.86 3.02 11.89
CA THR A 340 -16.62 2.41 12.38
C THR A 340 -15.54 2.33 11.30
N ALA A 341 -15.89 1.89 10.09
CA ALA A 341 -14.96 1.85 8.97
C ALA A 341 -14.46 3.25 8.59
N ASP A 342 -15.35 4.24 8.53
CA ASP A 342 -15.01 5.62 8.21
C ASP A 342 -14.11 6.26 9.29
N ALA A 343 -14.30 5.90 10.57
CA ALA A 343 -13.41 6.31 11.65
C ALA A 343 -12.00 5.72 11.48
N VAL A 344 -11.89 4.43 11.14
CA VAL A 344 -10.60 3.78 10.86
C VAL A 344 -9.88 4.42 9.68
N GLU A 345 -10.57 4.73 8.58
CA GLU A 345 -9.95 5.39 7.42
C GLU A 345 -9.45 6.80 7.75
N ARG A 346 -10.22 7.58 8.52
CA ARG A 346 -9.78 8.90 8.99
C ARG A 346 -8.52 8.82 9.84
N GLU A 347 -8.50 7.84 10.76
CA GLU A 347 -7.36 7.60 11.64
C GLU A 347 -6.12 7.16 10.85
N ILE A 348 -6.27 6.25 9.89
CA ILE A 348 -5.18 5.89 8.96
C ILE A 348 -4.65 7.16 8.28
N GLY A 349 -5.53 7.99 7.73
CA GLY A 349 -5.13 9.24 7.09
C GLY A 349 -4.36 10.19 8.02
N HIS A 350 -4.72 10.24 9.31
CA HIS A 350 -4.01 11.03 10.31
C HIS A 350 -2.61 10.49 10.60
N ILE A 351 -2.49 9.19 10.94
CA ILE A 351 -1.20 8.54 11.22
C ILE A 351 -0.25 8.64 10.02
N LYS A 352 -0.76 8.49 8.79
CA LYS A 352 0.04 8.66 7.58
C LYS A 352 0.66 10.06 7.46
N ARG A 353 -0.10 11.11 7.78
CA ARG A 353 0.42 12.49 7.75
C ARG A 353 1.50 12.70 8.81
N GLU A 354 1.31 12.15 10.01
CA GLU A 354 2.29 12.26 11.09
C GLU A 354 3.58 11.50 10.74
N LEU A 355 3.49 10.30 10.18
CA LEU A 355 4.64 9.57 9.66
C LEU A 355 5.40 10.35 8.58
N GLY A 356 4.70 11.09 7.72
CA GLY A 356 5.34 11.96 6.73
C GLY A 356 6.01 13.20 7.32
N LEU A 357 5.52 13.71 8.45
CA LEU A 357 6.18 14.78 9.19
C LEU A 357 7.44 14.26 9.89
N LEU A 358 7.33 13.15 10.62
CA LEU A 358 8.46 12.46 11.23
C LEU A 358 9.52 12.08 10.19
N GLY A 359 9.08 11.61 9.01
CA GLY A 359 9.90 11.38 7.83
C GLY A 359 10.82 12.54 7.45
N LYS A 360 10.33 13.77 7.54
CA LYS A 360 11.11 14.98 7.27
C LYS A 360 11.97 15.40 8.47
N GLU A 361 11.47 15.21 9.68
CA GLU A 361 12.18 15.54 10.93
C GLU A 361 13.43 14.68 11.14
N LEU A 362 13.46 13.48 10.57
CA LEU A 362 14.64 12.62 10.56
C LEU A 362 15.86 13.24 9.91
N ARG A 363 15.67 14.14 8.93
CA ARG A 363 16.75 14.84 8.21
C ARG A 363 17.84 13.87 7.77
N LEU A 364 17.45 12.83 7.01
CA LEU A 364 18.35 11.75 6.61
C LEU A 364 19.55 12.28 5.81
N ALA A 365 19.38 13.34 5.02
CA ALA A 365 20.50 14.02 4.36
C ALA A 365 21.57 14.48 5.35
N ASP A 366 21.17 15.16 6.43
CA ASP A 366 22.09 15.67 7.43
C ASP A 366 22.79 14.54 8.19
N ALA A 367 22.05 13.46 8.50
CA ALA A 367 22.62 12.27 9.12
C ALA A 367 23.67 11.59 8.21
N VAL A 368 23.42 11.52 6.91
CA VAL A 368 24.37 10.99 5.92
C VAL A 368 25.61 11.87 5.82
N VAL A 369 25.43 13.19 5.76
CA VAL A 369 26.56 14.15 5.74
C VAL A 369 27.40 14.04 7.02
N ALA A 370 26.77 13.94 8.19
CA ALA A 370 27.47 13.76 9.46
C ALA A 370 28.26 12.44 9.48
N ALA A 371 27.64 11.33 9.08
CA ALA A 371 28.30 10.03 9.01
C ALA A 371 29.46 10.01 8.00
N ALA A 372 29.32 10.66 6.85
CA ALA A 372 30.38 10.76 5.85
C ALA A 372 31.58 11.59 6.34
N ARG A 373 31.34 12.67 7.10
CA ARG A 373 32.41 13.47 7.70
C ARG A 373 33.26 12.68 8.70
N GLU A 374 32.67 11.77 9.46
CA GLU A 374 33.43 10.88 10.36
C GLU A 374 34.33 9.90 9.60
N LEU A 375 33.96 9.57 8.35
CA LEU A 375 34.81 8.82 7.43
C LEU A 375 35.89 9.69 6.75
N ASN A 376 36.07 10.94 7.20
CA ASN A 376 36.96 11.95 6.61
C ASN A 376 36.63 12.26 5.14
N LEU A 377 35.34 12.20 4.78
CA LEU A 377 34.86 12.59 3.47
C LEU A 377 34.31 14.01 3.50
N THR A 378 34.52 14.73 2.40
CA THR A 378 33.96 16.05 2.15
C THR A 378 32.99 15.98 1.00
N LEU A 379 31.97 16.85 1.07
CA LEU A 379 31.03 16.99 -0.02
C LEU A 379 31.72 17.73 -1.18
N ASP A 380 31.75 17.11 -2.35
CA ASP A 380 32.24 17.73 -3.58
C ASP A 380 31.17 18.57 -4.24
N ASP A 381 31.60 19.56 -5.01
CA ASP A 381 30.73 20.36 -5.86
C ASP A 381 30.12 19.44 -6.96
N PRO A 382 28.81 19.51 -7.27
CA PRO A 382 28.14 18.53 -8.14
C PRO A 382 28.62 18.51 -9.61
N GLY A 383 29.59 19.36 -9.97
CA GLY A 383 30.05 19.61 -11.34
C GLY A 383 30.73 18.44 -12.03
N GLU A 384 31.09 17.37 -11.31
CA GLU A 384 31.82 16.22 -11.88
C GLU A 384 30.95 15.02 -12.23
N LEU A 385 29.64 15.03 -11.92
CA LEU A 385 28.78 13.91 -12.28
C LEU A 385 28.32 13.98 -13.74
N PRO A 386 28.29 12.85 -14.47
CA PRO A 386 27.80 12.80 -15.83
C PRO A 386 26.35 13.32 -15.89
N LEU A 387 26.10 14.24 -16.83
CA LEU A 387 24.78 14.83 -17.09
C LEU A 387 23.74 13.79 -17.55
N PHE A 388 24.18 12.61 -18.00
CA PHE A 388 23.32 11.54 -18.46
C PHE A 388 23.06 10.53 -17.33
N ARG A 389 22.02 10.78 -16.53
CA ARG A 389 21.49 9.84 -15.54
C ARG A 389 19.97 9.83 -15.57
N ASP A 390 19.36 8.73 -15.13
CA ASP A 390 17.90 8.62 -15.09
C ASP A 390 17.29 9.19 -13.80
N LEU A 391 18.05 9.19 -12.69
CA LEU A 391 17.65 9.83 -11.43
C LEU A 391 17.42 11.34 -11.65
N GLN A 392 16.21 11.80 -11.32
CA GLN A 392 15.80 13.21 -11.45
C GLN A 392 16.10 14.05 -10.21
N TRP A 393 16.55 13.43 -9.13
CA TRP A 393 16.78 14.09 -7.85
C TRP A 393 18.17 14.72 -7.79
N PRO A 394 18.35 15.76 -6.94
CA PRO A 394 19.67 16.21 -6.57
C PRO A 394 20.47 15.05 -5.99
N ILE A 395 21.72 14.94 -6.42
CA ILE A 395 22.67 13.95 -5.93
C ILE A 395 23.92 14.68 -5.44
N SER A 396 24.38 14.26 -4.28
CA SER A 396 25.54 14.81 -3.58
C SER A 396 26.64 13.74 -3.59
N VAL A 397 27.84 14.10 -4.02
CA VAL A 397 28.98 13.17 -4.06
C VAL A 397 29.94 13.53 -2.96
N PHE A 398 30.37 12.52 -2.21
CA PHE A 398 31.45 12.69 -1.26
C PHE A 398 32.76 12.23 -1.88
N SER A 399 33.84 12.96 -1.60
CA SER A 399 35.20 12.53 -1.91
C SER A 399 36.10 12.73 -0.71
N ARG A 400 37.32 12.25 -0.84
CA ARG A 400 38.37 12.55 0.15
C ARG A 400 38.99 13.88 -0.20
N GLN A 401 39.25 14.68 0.82
CA GLN A 401 40.18 15.80 0.68
C GLN A 401 41.49 15.27 0.11
N SER A 402 41.83 15.70 -1.10
CA SER A 402 43.15 15.50 -1.66
C SER A 402 44.12 16.16 -0.69
N ARG A 403 44.87 15.35 0.07
CA ARG A 403 45.98 15.84 0.88
C ARG A 403 46.85 16.64 -0.08
N SER A 404 46.86 17.97 0.09
CA SER A 404 47.69 18.86 -0.71
C SER A 404 49.09 18.26 -0.76
N SER A 405 49.51 17.83 -1.95
CA SER A 405 50.85 17.35 -2.21
C SER A 405 51.79 18.42 -1.67
N GLY A 406 52.49 18.14 -0.58
CA GLY A 406 53.51 19.04 -0.05
C GLY A 406 54.48 19.44 -1.17
N PRO A 407 55.08 20.64 -1.11
CA PRO A 407 55.88 21.16 -2.21
C PRO A 407 56.96 20.15 -2.57
N SER A 408 56.89 19.65 -3.80
CA SER A 408 57.93 18.85 -4.42
C SER A 408 59.22 19.67 -4.41
N ILE A 409 60.08 19.40 -3.43
CA ILE A 409 61.46 19.90 -3.41
C ILE A 409 62.16 19.20 -4.58
N ARG A 410 62.18 19.87 -5.74
CA ARG A 410 63.06 19.53 -6.85
C ARG A 410 64.50 19.65 -6.34
N SER A 411 65.12 18.52 -6.01
CA SER A 411 66.57 18.46 -5.88
C SER A 411 67.17 18.62 -7.29
N ARG A 412 67.71 19.79 -7.54
CA ARG A 412 68.54 20.08 -8.70
C ARG A 412 69.98 19.79 -8.26
N ARG A 413 70.52 18.61 -8.59
CA ARG A 413 71.97 18.41 -8.59
C ARG A 413 72.48 18.64 -10.00
N GLY A 414 73.36 19.64 -10.12
CA GLY A 414 74.33 19.76 -11.20
C GLY A 414 75.59 18.98 -10.87
#